data_AF-A0A4V2NKK1-F1
#
_entry.id   AF-A0A4V2NKK1-F1
#
_cell.length_a   1.000
_cell.length_b   1.000
_cell.length_c   1.000
_cell.angle_alpha   90.00
_cell.angle_beta   90.00
_cell.angle_gamma   90.00
#
_symmetry.space_group_name_H-M   'P 1'
#
loop_
_entity.id
_entity.type
_entity.pdbx_description
1 polymer ?
#
loop_
_entity_poly.entity_id
_entity_poly.type
_entity_poly.pdbx_seq_one_letter_code
_entity_poly.pdbx_strand_id
1 'polypeptide(L)'
;MGEPLDVAGTSFVVLNVESMSPRSGLREIRVMFQATAGATDIQLSRGNVRILAQGRTHRPVEGLPATSLRAGTQRQLWVRFEIEEPLRQPVLSFTDDMFAPRGEVRRALAGF
;
A
#
# COMPACT_ATOMS: atom_id res chain seq x y z
N MET A 1 6.22 -10.55 -8.47
CA MET A 1 6.86 -9.59 -7.52
C MET A 1 6.71 -8.21 -8.12
N GLY A 2 6.20 -7.23 -7.36
CA GLY A 2 5.95 -5.88 -7.87
C GLY A 2 7.21 -5.02 -8.01
N GLU A 3 7.15 -3.96 -8.81
CA GLU A 3 8.25 -3.00 -8.93
C GLU A 3 8.41 -2.20 -7.63
N PRO A 4 9.65 -1.94 -7.17
CA PRO A 4 9.89 -1.09 -6.01
C PRO A 4 9.42 0.35 -6.28
N LEU A 5 8.81 0.94 -5.27
CA LEU A 5 8.35 2.31 -5.28
C LEU A 5 9.07 3.13 -4.22
N ASP A 6 9.81 4.14 -4.63
CA ASP A 6 10.51 5.02 -3.71
C ASP A 6 9.68 6.29 -3.41
N VAL A 7 9.42 6.53 -2.12
CA VAL A 7 8.71 7.69 -1.58
C VAL A 7 9.48 8.24 -0.39
N ALA A 8 9.91 9.50 -0.46
CA ALA A 8 10.66 10.19 0.60
C ALA A 8 11.84 9.37 1.19
N GLY A 9 12.62 8.73 0.32
CA GLY A 9 13.75 7.90 0.75
C GLY A 9 13.37 6.56 1.37
N THR A 10 12.11 6.14 1.28
CA THR A 10 11.62 4.81 1.66
C THR A 10 11.21 4.03 0.43
N SER A 11 11.69 2.80 0.31
CA SER A 11 11.31 1.91 -0.78
C SER A 11 10.17 0.99 -0.35
N PHE A 12 9.15 0.85 -1.19
CA PHE A 12 7.99 0.00 -0.98
C PHE A 12 7.87 -1.03 -2.09
N VAL A 13 7.79 -2.32 -1.75
CA VAL A 13 7.62 -3.41 -2.74
C VAL A 13 6.38 -4.19 -2.41
N VAL A 14 5.45 -4.34 -3.36
CA VAL A 14 4.32 -5.26 -3.18
C VAL A 14 4.83 -6.70 -3.31
N LEU A 15 4.68 -7.46 -2.23
CA LEU A 15 5.13 -8.84 -2.15
C LEU A 15 4.03 -9.83 -2.52
N ASN A 16 2.80 -9.59 -2.05
CA ASN A 16 1.68 -10.49 -2.26
C ASN A 16 0.34 -9.74 -2.25
N VAL A 17 -0.63 -10.25 -2.99
CA VAL A 17 -2.02 -9.79 -2.96
C VAL A 17 -2.91 -11.01 -2.76
N GLU A 18 -3.57 -11.07 -1.60
CA GLU A 18 -4.49 -12.13 -1.24
C GLU A 18 -5.92 -11.66 -1.45
N SER A 19 -6.71 -12.47 -2.14
CA SER A 19 -8.17 -12.30 -2.16
C SER A 19 -8.79 -13.12 -1.05
N MET A 20 -9.67 -12.50 -0.27
CA MET A 20 -10.50 -13.21 0.71
C MET A 20 -11.93 -13.37 0.20
N SER A 21 -12.73 -14.19 0.90
CA SER A 21 -14.06 -14.60 0.44
C SER A 21 -14.97 -13.41 0.09
N PRO A 22 -15.75 -13.51 -1.00
CA PRO A 22 -16.66 -12.44 -1.40
C PRO A 22 -17.82 -12.30 -0.40
N ARG A 23 -18.26 -11.06 -0.17
CA ARG A 23 -19.52 -10.72 0.50
C ARG A 23 -20.29 -9.76 -0.42
N SER A 24 -21.47 -10.16 -0.91
CA SER A 24 -22.39 -9.33 -1.71
C SER A 24 -21.73 -8.30 -2.65
N GLY A 25 -21.03 -8.76 -3.69
CA GLY A 25 -20.44 -7.88 -4.72
C GLY A 25 -19.19 -7.10 -4.28
N LEU A 26 -18.81 -7.18 -3.00
CA LEU A 26 -17.54 -6.67 -2.48
C LEU A 26 -16.58 -7.83 -2.22
N ARG A 27 -15.33 -7.61 -2.60
CA ARG A 27 -14.21 -8.50 -2.33
C ARG A 27 -13.25 -7.81 -1.39
N GLU A 28 -12.97 -8.50 -0.28
CA GLU A 28 -11.92 -8.08 0.59
C GLU A 28 -10.58 -8.58 0.04
N ILE A 29 -9.59 -7.69 -0.02
CA ILE A 29 -8.23 -8.03 -0.38
C ILE A 29 -7.25 -7.62 0.71
N ARG A 30 -6.20 -8.42 0.85
CA ARG A 30 -5.05 -8.13 1.68
C ARG A 30 -3.83 -7.95 0.81
N VAL A 31 -3.17 -6.82 0.93
CA VAL A 31 -1.91 -6.56 0.24
C VAL A 31 -0.78 -6.62 1.24
N MET A 32 0.18 -7.51 1.01
CA MET A 32 1.45 -7.51 1.70
C MET A 32 2.43 -6.67 0.90
N PHE A 33 3.07 -5.74 1.58
CA PHE A 33 4.19 -5.00 1.03
C PHE A 33 5.34 -4.95 2.02
N GLN A 34 6.53 -4.76 1.49
CA GLN A 34 7.74 -4.52 2.24
C GLN A 34 8.06 -3.04 2.18
N ALA A 35 8.29 -2.41 3.32
CA ALA A 35 8.84 -1.07 3.41
C ALA A 35 10.29 -1.14 3.89
N THR A 36 11.20 -0.45 3.21
CA THR A 36 12.61 -0.30 3.59
C THR A 36 12.88 1.19 3.80
N ALA A 37 13.08 1.59 5.05
CA ALA A 37 13.43 2.98 5.39
C ALA A 37 14.88 3.27 4.98
N GLY A 38 15.09 4.40 4.31
CA GLY A 38 16.42 4.87 3.94
C GLY A 38 17.19 5.46 5.12
N ALA A 39 17.74 6.67 4.95
CA ALA A 39 18.61 7.30 5.95
C ALA A 39 17.88 7.91 7.16
N THR A 40 16.55 8.01 7.12
CA THR A 40 15.74 8.63 8.16
C THR A 40 14.67 7.68 8.68
N ASP A 41 14.31 7.84 9.95
CA ASP A 41 13.16 7.15 10.53
C ASP A 41 11.87 7.59 9.82
N ILE A 42 10.93 6.66 9.66
CA ILE A 42 9.63 6.92 9.05
C ILE A 42 8.48 6.47 9.92
N GLN A 43 7.36 7.18 9.81
CA GLN A 43 6.10 6.82 10.45
C GLN A 43 5.07 6.46 9.40
N LEU A 44 4.67 5.18 9.39
CA LEU A 44 3.57 4.70 8.54
C LEU A 44 2.26 4.72 9.31
N SER A 45 1.21 5.20 8.66
CA SER A 45 -0.15 5.33 9.20
C SER A 45 -1.19 4.92 8.15
N ARG A 46 -2.43 4.69 8.61
CA ARG A 46 -3.57 4.33 7.75
C ARG A 46 -3.85 5.32 6.62
N GLY A 47 -3.58 6.61 6.80
CA GLY A 47 -3.84 7.63 5.78
C GLY A 47 -2.95 7.54 4.53
N ASN A 48 -1.89 6.72 4.63
CA ASN A 48 -0.73 6.82 3.75
C ASN A 48 -0.75 5.86 2.57
N VAL A 49 -1.63 4.85 2.62
CA VAL A 49 -1.68 3.76 1.65
C VAL A 49 -3.06 3.72 1.02
N ARG A 50 -3.10 3.67 -0.31
CA ARG A 50 -4.32 3.59 -1.10
C ARG A 50 -4.12 2.52 -2.17
N ILE A 51 -5.20 2.00 -2.72
CA ILE A 51 -5.10 1.11 -3.88
C ILE A 51 -5.94 1.66 -5.02
N LEU A 52 -5.38 1.66 -6.22
CA LEU A 52 -6.11 1.97 -7.45
C LEU A 52 -6.57 0.64 -8.04
N ALA A 53 -7.88 0.44 -8.10
CA ALA A 53 -8.48 -0.73 -8.74
C ALA A 53 -9.63 -0.25 -9.63
N GLN A 54 -9.73 -0.79 -10.85
CA GLN A 54 -10.81 -0.42 -11.80
C GLN A 54 -10.95 1.09 -12.05
N GLY A 55 -9.84 1.85 -11.98
CA GLY A 55 -9.86 3.30 -12.14
C GLY A 55 -10.39 4.09 -10.93
N ARG A 56 -10.67 3.43 -9.80
CA ARG A 56 -11.09 4.06 -8.54
C ARG A 56 -10.05 3.88 -7.44
N THR A 57 -9.89 4.90 -6.61
CA THR A 57 -9.01 4.86 -5.44
C THR A 57 -9.76 4.36 -4.22
N HIS A 58 -9.31 3.26 -3.64
CA HIS A 58 -9.86 2.67 -2.42
C HIS A 58 -8.96 2.98 -1.22
N ARG A 59 -9.60 3.29 -0.10
CA ARG A 59 -8.93 3.47 1.19
C ARG A 59 -8.92 2.15 1.96
N PRO A 60 -7.92 1.93 2.83
CA PRO A 60 -7.84 0.72 3.61
C PRO A 60 -8.98 0.65 4.64
N VAL A 61 -9.64 -0.51 4.73
CA VAL A 61 -10.75 -0.78 5.67
C VAL A 61 -10.24 -1.09 7.08
N GLU A 62 -9.08 -1.74 7.16
CA GLU A 62 -8.29 -1.84 8.37
C GLU A 62 -6.91 -1.25 8.09
N GLY A 63 -6.51 -0.32 8.95
CA GLY A 63 -5.27 0.42 8.77
C GLY A 63 -4.05 -0.41 9.11
N LEU A 64 -2.93 -0.05 8.48
CA LEU A 64 -1.63 -0.35 9.03
C LEU A 64 -1.60 0.17 10.48
N PRO A 65 -1.21 -0.66 11.47
CA PRO A 65 -0.93 -0.14 12.80
C PRO A 65 0.09 0.99 12.66
N ALA A 66 0.00 2.03 13.48
CA ALA A 66 0.99 3.11 13.46
C ALA A 66 2.38 2.49 13.64
N THR A 67 3.15 2.44 12.56
CA THR A 67 4.38 1.66 12.50
C THR A 67 5.53 2.61 12.27
N SER A 68 6.40 2.73 13.27
CA SER A 68 7.69 3.38 13.09
C SER A 68 8.67 2.37 12.49
N LEU A 69 9.31 2.73 11.39
CA LEU A 69 10.48 2.01 10.87
C LEU A 69 11.70 2.88 11.14
N ARG A 70 12.74 2.27 11.73
CA ARG A 70 14.01 2.96 11.94
C ARG A 70 14.79 3.05 10.63
N ALA A 71 15.62 4.07 10.49
CA ALA A 71 16.54 4.22 9.37
C ALA A 71 17.31 2.92 9.09
N GLY A 72 17.42 2.55 7.82
CA GLY A 72 18.10 1.34 7.36
C GLY A 72 17.38 0.02 7.67
N THR A 73 16.18 0.05 8.24
CA THR A 73 15.42 -1.16 8.55
C THR A 73 14.35 -1.48 7.51
N GLN A 74 14.03 -2.76 7.42
CA GLN A 74 13.01 -3.30 6.53
C GLN A 74 11.91 -3.97 7.34
N ARG A 75 10.66 -3.79 6.95
CA ARG A 75 9.50 -4.43 7.58
C ARG A 75 8.45 -4.83 6.56
N GLN A 76 7.94 -6.04 6.70
CA GLN A 76 6.77 -6.50 5.96
C GLN A 76 5.50 -6.09 6.70
N LEU A 77 4.52 -5.61 5.94
CA LEU A 77 3.30 -5.01 6.45
C LEU A 77 2.11 -5.45 5.61
N TRP A 78 0.96 -5.59 6.28
CA TRP A 78 -0.31 -5.96 5.66
C TRP A 78 -1.28 -4.80 5.73
N VAL A 79 -2.03 -4.61 4.65
CA VAL A 79 -3.13 -3.65 4.58
C VAL A 79 -4.35 -4.30 3.94
N ARG A 80 -5.54 -4.01 4.48
CA ARG A 80 -6.82 -4.56 4.01
C ARG A 80 -7.62 -3.54 3.24
N PHE A 81 -8.20 -3.92 2.11
CA PHE A 81 -9.12 -3.09 1.31
C PHE A 81 -10.39 -3.85 0.97
N GLU A 82 -11.50 -3.13 0.82
CA GLU A 82 -12.72 -3.63 0.18
C GLU A 82 -12.85 -3.01 -1.21
N ILE A 83 -13.03 -3.86 -2.22
CA ILE A 83 -13.11 -3.46 -3.63
C ILE A 83 -14.32 -4.16 -4.27
N GLU A 84 -15.02 -3.45 -5.16
CA GLU A 84 -16.12 -4.03 -5.95
C GLU A 84 -15.61 -5.13 -6.90
N GLU A 85 -16.32 -6.25 -6.98
CA GLU A 85 -16.02 -7.28 -7.99
C GLU A 85 -16.46 -6.83 -9.39
N PRO A 86 -15.75 -7.26 -10.47
CA PRO A 86 -14.60 -8.16 -10.51
C PRO A 86 -13.23 -7.44 -10.46
N LEU A 87 -12.32 -7.89 -9.60
CA LEU A 87 -11.01 -7.27 -9.43
C LEU A 87 -10.09 -7.53 -10.65
N ARG A 88 -9.84 -6.50 -11.46
CA ARG A 88 -8.86 -6.55 -12.56
C ARG A 88 -7.67 -5.65 -12.24
N GLN A 89 -6.48 -6.24 -12.06
CA GLN A 89 -5.19 -5.57 -11.93
C GLN A 89 -5.10 -4.45 -10.87
N PRO A 90 -5.25 -4.73 -9.56
CA PRO A 90 -5.06 -3.74 -8.53
C PRO A 90 -3.62 -3.21 -8.44
N VAL A 91 -3.47 -1.89 -8.35
CA VAL A 91 -2.17 -1.21 -8.24
C VAL A 91 -2.10 -0.57 -6.86
N LEU A 92 -1.12 -0.96 -6.05
CA LEU A 92 -0.91 -0.29 -4.77
C LEU A 92 -0.32 1.09 -5.02
N SER A 93 -0.86 2.11 -4.38
CA SER A 93 -0.40 3.49 -4.51
C SER A 93 -0.13 4.06 -3.14
N PHE A 94 0.97 4.78 -3.00
CA PHE A 94 1.31 5.44 -1.77
C PHE A 94 1.18 6.93 -2.02
N THR A 95 0.53 7.63 -1.08
CA THR A 95 0.35 9.08 -1.19
C THR A 95 1.32 9.80 -0.28
N ASP A 96 1.96 10.82 -0.84
CA ASP A 96 3.05 11.58 -0.23
C ASP A 96 2.60 12.55 0.90
N ASP A 97 1.33 12.49 1.30
CA ASP A 97 0.78 13.21 2.46
C ASP A 97 1.55 12.89 3.77
N MET A 98 2.45 11.90 3.73
CA MET A 98 3.37 11.46 4.78
C MET A 98 4.57 12.36 5.04
N PHE A 99 5.08 13.10 4.05
CA PHE A 99 6.45 13.65 4.12
C PHE A 99 6.56 15.15 3.78
N ALA A 100 5.61 15.74 3.05
CA ALA A 100 5.45 17.20 2.86
C ALA A 100 4.14 17.49 2.08
N PRO A 101 3.49 18.67 2.21
CA PRO A 101 2.10 18.92 1.78
C PRO A 101 1.89 19.10 0.26
N ARG A 102 2.78 18.58 -0.61
CA ARG A 102 2.69 18.73 -2.07
C ARG A 102 2.61 17.35 -2.72
N GLY A 103 1.41 16.77 -2.68
CA GLY A 103 1.15 15.38 -3.02
C GLY A 103 1.50 14.98 -4.46
N GLU A 104 2.57 14.20 -4.61
CA GLU A 104 2.75 13.33 -5.76
C GLU A 104 2.19 11.92 -5.45
N VAL A 105 1.37 11.39 -6.36
CA VAL A 105 0.84 10.02 -6.24
C VAL A 105 1.78 9.09 -6.99
N ARG A 106 2.48 8.21 -6.27
CA ARG A 106 3.40 7.23 -6.87
C ARG A 106 2.80 5.82 -6.81
N ARG A 107 2.93 5.06 -7.90
CA ARG A 107 2.25 3.78 -8.13
C ARG A 107 3.24 2.61 -8.12
N ALA A 108 2.94 1.56 -7.36
CA ALA A 108 3.66 0.29 -7.36
C ALA A 108 2.74 -0.78 -7.98
N LEU A 109 3.13 -1.32 -9.14
CA LEU A 109 2.41 -2.43 -9.76
C LEU A 109 2.73 -3.72 -9.00
N ALA A 110 1.71 -4.41 -8.49
CA ALA A 110 1.87 -5.80 -8.13
C ALA A 110 1.90 -6.61 -9.44
N GLY A 111 2.97 -7.37 -9.70
CA GLY A 111 2.93 -8.38 -10.77
C GLY A 111 1.96 -9.48 -10.33
N PHE A 112 0.86 -9.63 -11.06
CA PHE A 112 -0.18 -10.65 -10.86
C PHE A 112 0.23 -11.99 -11.46
#